data_AF-A0ABD3M1P4-F1
#
_entry.id   AF-A0ABD3M1P4-F1
#
_cell.length_a   1.000
_cell.length_b   1.000
_cell.length_c   1.000
_cell.angle_alpha   90.00
_cell.angle_beta   90.00
_cell.angle_gamma   90.00
#
_symmetry.space_group_name_H-M   'P 1'
#
loop_
_entity.id
_entity.type
_entity.pdbx_description
1 polymer ?
#
loop_
_entity_poly.entity_id
_entity_poly.type
_entity_poly.pdbx_seq_one_letter_code
_entity_poly.pdbx_strand_id
1 'polypeptide(L)'
;MDLRAPLHGECGGDGASSTSNSDISAPWWENNMSASSAIDSRLYEKIIYCHLCRMYVASQAMELGTESRFTGLVLFHRYVRQFYRSVQEKKHVQQTSREVMKQISAHLGTVAAACLFLGCKMEEEPRRIRDVINLSHILKFSFGDIEKSVPTANVDDSDAPTKKISSKHVTIIELPSPPPLDETYWIAKEQMVSTEQHVLRMIQFDTSVCHPHRCVLIIMEILGFGKGKYQSDVGGGGSEQRNWLLSPNQSESLISRSWMLLNDASLDGKGVALQYPVILLSCAAISLADEGTINDSSNCNNGAAEVLILPEFWWRELHLTDENFIIAKNALQKRSGR
;
A
#
# COMPACT_ATOMS: atom_id res chain seq x y z
N MET A 1 32.97 -24.65 -46.05
CA MET A 1 32.05 -23.48 -45.98
C MET A 1 32.03 -23.07 -44.51
N ASP A 2 33.13 -22.64 -43.90
CA ASP A 2 33.99 -21.46 -44.16
C ASP A 2 33.23 -20.14 -44.30
N LEU A 3 33.61 -19.21 -43.39
CA LEU A 3 33.49 -17.73 -43.35
C LEU A 3 33.04 -17.32 -41.94
N ARG A 4 33.92 -17.19 -40.93
CA ARG A 4 34.99 -16.19 -40.74
C ARG A 4 34.44 -14.75 -40.75
N ALA A 5 34.24 -14.23 -39.54
CA ALA A 5 34.03 -12.81 -39.26
C ALA A 5 35.29 -11.98 -39.58
N PRO A 6 35.16 -10.71 -40.01
CA PRO A 6 36.25 -9.75 -39.96
C PRO A 6 36.10 -8.82 -38.74
N LEU A 7 37.20 -8.70 -37.99
CA LEU A 7 37.47 -7.66 -37.01
C LEU A 7 38.19 -6.48 -37.71
N HIS A 8 37.59 -5.30 -37.63
CA HIS A 8 38.21 -3.96 -37.59
C HIS A 8 37.04 -3.02 -37.19
N GLY A 9 37.05 -2.21 -36.13
CA GLY A 9 38.15 -1.60 -35.41
C GLY A 9 38.23 -0.14 -35.82
N GLU A 10 37.43 0.73 -35.18
CA GLU A 10 37.74 2.16 -35.06
C GLU A 10 36.95 2.80 -33.90
N CYS A 11 37.69 3.46 -33.02
CA CYS A 11 37.22 4.22 -31.86
C CYS A 11 36.63 5.55 -32.31
N GLY A 12 35.43 5.87 -31.83
CA GLY A 12 34.90 7.23 -31.79
C GLY A 12 34.13 7.38 -30.48
N GLY A 13 34.66 8.19 -29.57
CA GLY A 13 34.04 8.41 -28.27
C GLY A 13 32.76 9.21 -28.39
N ASP A 14 31.76 8.86 -27.59
CA ASP A 14 30.64 9.72 -27.26
C ASP A 14 30.11 9.39 -25.86
N GLY A 15 29.62 10.45 -25.21
CA GLY A 15 29.49 10.60 -23.78
C GLY A 15 28.70 9.52 -23.04
N ALA A 16 29.12 9.31 -21.81
CA ALA A 16 28.34 8.66 -20.77
C ALA A 16 26.96 9.31 -20.67
N SER A 17 25.92 8.64 -21.16
CA SER A 17 24.55 8.98 -20.88
C SER A 17 24.22 8.51 -19.47
N SER A 18 24.29 9.45 -18.53
CA SER A 18 23.66 9.38 -17.23
C SER A 18 22.20 8.95 -17.40
N THR A 19 21.85 7.77 -16.89
CA THR A 19 20.46 7.36 -16.65
C THR A 19 19.88 8.29 -15.59
N SER A 20 19.26 9.39 -16.03
CA SER A 20 18.49 10.29 -15.18
C SER A 20 17.19 9.60 -14.78
N ASN A 21 17.18 9.02 -13.58
CA ASN A 21 15.98 8.76 -12.82
C ASN A 21 15.34 10.10 -12.43
N SER A 22 14.26 10.52 -13.11
CA SER A 22 13.28 11.46 -12.54
C SER A 22 12.12 11.72 -13.50
N ASP A 23 11.25 10.72 -13.71
CA ASP A 23 9.86 10.99 -14.09
C ASP A 23 8.95 10.59 -12.94
N ILE A 24 9.04 11.33 -11.83
CA ILE A 24 7.94 11.37 -10.84
C ILE A 24 6.81 12.18 -11.51
N SER A 25 6.13 11.54 -12.47
CA SER A 25 4.94 12.10 -13.11
C SER A 25 3.92 12.43 -12.03
N ALA A 26 3.32 13.61 -12.12
CA ALA A 26 2.27 14.06 -11.21
C ALA A 26 1.22 12.95 -10.98
N PRO A 27 0.67 12.80 -9.75
CA PRO A 27 -0.40 11.87 -9.45
C PRO A 27 -1.51 11.97 -10.49
N TRP A 28 -1.97 10.84 -11.01
CA TRP A 28 -2.93 10.82 -12.14
C TRP A 28 -4.25 11.55 -11.86
N TRP A 29 -4.58 11.80 -10.59
CA TRP A 29 -5.73 12.57 -10.15
C TRP A 29 -5.47 14.09 -10.08
N GLU A 30 -4.22 14.54 -10.06
CA GLU A 30 -3.85 15.98 -10.08
C GLU A 30 -3.94 16.56 -11.50
N ASN A 31 -3.63 15.79 -12.54
CA ASN A 31 -3.60 16.28 -13.93
C ASN A 31 -4.97 16.45 -14.60
N ASN A 32 -6.09 16.13 -13.94
CA ASN A 32 -7.41 16.07 -14.59
C ASN A 32 -8.53 16.87 -13.89
N MET A 33 -8.20 17.84 -13.04
CA MET A 33 -9.22 18.67 -12.36
C MET A 33 -10.07 19.56 -13.29
N SER A 34 -9.91 19.48 -14.62
CA SER A 34 -10.69 20.29 -15.58
C SER A 34 -11.49 19.50 -16.63
N ALA A 35 -11.48 18.17 -16.63
CA ALA A 35 -12.27 17.37 -17.58
C ALA A 35 -13.43 16.64 -16.88
N SER A 36 -14.61 16.66 -17.50
CA SER A 36 -15.75 15.82 -17.13
C SER A 36 -15.32 14.35 -17.21
N SER A 37 -14.88 13.79 -16.09
CA SER A 37 -14.39 12.41 -16.02
C SER A 37 -15.57 11.45 -16.05
N ALA A 38 -15.42 10.35 -16.80
CA ALA A 38 -16.49 9.34 -16.93
C ALA A 38 -16.79 8.59 -15.62
N ILE A 39 -15.91 8.72 -14.61
CA ILE A 39 -15.98 8.06 -13.32
C ILE A 39 -15.80 9.09 -12.22
N ASP A 40 -16.70 9.07 -11.22
CA ASP A 40 -16.52 9.84 -9.98
C ASP A 40 -15.26 9.36 -9.25
N SER A 41 -14.22 10.19 -9.28
CA SER A 41 -12.91 9.92 -8.68
C SER A 41 -13.00 9.65 -7.18
N ARG A 42 -13.92 10.31 -6.45
CA ARG A 42 -14.04 10.12 -4.99
C ARG A 42 -14.66 8.76 -4.66
N LEU A 43 -15.66 8.36 -5.43
CA LEU A 43 -16.29 7.05 -5.26
C LEU A 43 -15.31 5.92 -5.63
N TYR A 44 -14.52 6.10 -6.68
CA TYR A 44 -13.49 5.15 -7.09
C TYR A 44 -12.42 4.97 -6.01
N GLU A 45 -11.90 6.06 -5.44
CA GLU A 45 -10.97 6.04 -4.31
C GLU A 45 -11.54 5.29 -3.11
N LYS A 46 -12.83 5.53 -2.79
CA LYS A 46 -13.52 4.83 -1.70
C LYS A 46 -13.65 3.33 -1.95
N ILE A 47 -13.92 2.92 -3.19
CA ILE A 47 -13.96 1.50 -3.58
C ILE A 47 -12.60 0.86 -3.37
N ILE A 48 -11.52 1.48 -3.86
CA ILE A 48 -10.15 1.00 -3.66
C ILE A 48 -9.84 0.83 -2.16
N TYR A 49 -10.11 1.85 -1.36
CA TYR A 49 -9.92 1.81 0.09
C TYR A 49 -10.67 0.63 0.74
N CYS A 50 -11.93 0.40 0.38
CA CYS A 50 -12.69 -0.73 0.90
C CYS A 50 -12.06 -2.09 0.55
N HIS A 51 -11.55 -2.27 -0.68
CA HIS A 51 -10.87 -3.50 -1.07
C HIS A 51 -9.51 -3.66 -0.38
N LEU A 52 -8.72 -2.59 -0.24
CA LEU A 52 -7.45 -2.61 0.50
C LEU A 52 -7.66 -3.06 1.96
N CYS A 53 -8.67 -2.52 2.64
CA CYS A 53 -9.02 -2.95 4.00
C CYS A 53 -9.40 -4.45 4.05
N ARG A 54 -10.19 -4.92 3.08
CA ARG A 54 -10.55 -6.35 3.00
C ARG A 54 -9.34 -7.24 2.72
N MET A 55 -8.45 -6.83 1.83
CA MET A 55 -7.18 -7.52 1.56
C MET A 55 -6.32 -7.59 2.82
N TYR A 56 -6.23 -6.50 3.59
CA TYR A 56 -5.49 -6.47 4.84
C TYR A 56 -6.09 -7.44 5.88
N VAL A 57 -7.42 -7.43 6.07
CA VAL A 57 -8.09 -8.38 6.97
C VAL A 57 -7.92 -9.82 6.50
N ALA A 58 -8.05 -10.09 5.20
CA ALA A 58 -7.83 -11.41 4.61
C ALA A 58 -6.39 -11.88 4.87
N SER A 59 -5.40 -11.01 4.67
CA SER A 59 -3.99 -11.33 4.92
C SER A 59 -3.74 -11.73 6.37
N GLN A 60 -4.44 -11.09 7.32
CA GLN A 60 -4.35 -11.45 8.74
C GLN A 60 -4.99 -12.81 9.01
N ALA A 61 -6.15 -13.08 8.42
CA ALA A 61 -6.85 -14.37 8.56
C ALA A 61 -6.07 -15.53 7.94
N MET A 62 -5.25 -15.28 6.92
CA MET A 62 -4.35 -16.26 6.30
C MET A 62 -2.97 -16.33 6.97
N GLU A 63 -2.75 -15.53 8.02
CA GLU A 63 -1.47 -15.42 8.74
C GLU A 63 -0.29 -15.09 7.79
N LEU A 64 -0.51 -14.19 6.83
CA LEU A 64 0.54 -13.77 5.90
C LEU A 64 1.57 -12.88 6.59
N GLY A 65 2.85 -13.07 6.23
CA GLY A 65 3.93 -12.18 6.60
C GLY A 65 3.73 -10.75 6.06
N THR A 66 4.46 -9.79 6.64
CA THR A 66 4.35 -8.37 6.23
C THR A 66 4.69 -8.18 4.76
N GLU A 67 5.71 -8.87 4.26
CA GLU A 67 6.17 -8.75 2.88
C GLU A 67 5.09 -9.25 1.90
N SER A 68 4.55 -10.47 2.10
CA SER A 68 3.47 -11.05 1.29
C SER A 68 2.23 -10.15 1.24
N ARG A 69 1.86 -9.61 2.41
CA ARG A 69 0.76 -8.65 2.55
C ARG A 69 1.01 -7.38 1.76
N PHE A 70 2.17 -6.77 1.97
CA PHE A 70 2.53 -5.50 1.34
C PHE A 70 2.63 -5.65 -0.18
N THR A 71 3.28 -6.72 -0.66
CA THR A 71 3.33 -7.07 -2.09
C THR A 71 1.94 -7.20 -2.68
N GLY A 72 1.02 -7.92 -2.04
CA GLY A 72 -0.36 -8.03 -2.52
C GLY A 72 -1.06 -6.67 -2.67
N LEU A 73 -0.91 -5.77 -1.69
CA LEU A 73 -1.49 -4.42 -1.73
C LEU A 73 -0.87 -3.56 -2.83
N VAL A 74 0.46 -3.60 -3.00
CA VAL A 74 1.17 -2.84 -4.04
C VAL A 74 0.80 -3.33 -5.44
N LEU A 75 0.68 -4.64 -5.66
CA LEU A 75 0.23 -5.18 -6.94
C LEU A 75 -1.20 -4.73 -7.27
N PHE A 76 -2.09 -4.66 -6.28
CA PHE A 76 -3.42 -4.10 -6.46
C PHE A 76 -3.38 -2.62 -6.82
N HIS A 77 -2.55 -1.81 -6.16
CA HIS A 77 -2.33 -0.40 -6.50
C HIS A 77 -1.84 -0.20 -7.95
N ARG A 78 -0.86 -1.01 -8.39
CA ARG A 78 -0.38 -1.00 -9.77
C ARG A 78 -1.49 -1.32 -10.76
N TYR A 79 -2.29 -2.34 -10.46
CA TYR A 79 -3.42 -2.73 -11.30
C TYR A 79 -4.47 -1.61 -11.41
N VAL A 80 -4.97 -1.08 -10.29
CA VAL A 80 -6.06 -0.08 -10.31
C VAL A 80 -5.63 1.20 -11.03
N ARG A 81 -4.36 1.58 -10.94
CA ARG A 81 -3.79 2.70 -11.70
C ARG A 81 -3.90 2.47 -13.21
N GLN A 82 -3.47 1.31 -13.69
CA GLN A 82 -3.52 0.98 -15.12
C GLN A 82 -4.96 0.79 -15.61
N PHE A 83 -5.80 0.17 -14.80
CA PHE A 83 -7.22 -0.02 -15.08
C PHE A 83 -7.95 1.32 -15.20
N TYR A 84 -7.74 2.25 -14.27
CA TYR A 84 -8.37 3.57 -14.31
C TYR A 84 -8.03 4.34 -15.60
N ARG A 85 -6.75 4.34 -16.02
CA ARG A 85 -6.32 4.94 -17.30
C ARG A 85 -7.06 4.33 -18.49
N SER A 86 -7.12 2.99 -18.51
CA SER A 86 -7.79 2.24 -19.58
C SER A 86 -9.30 2.51 -19.67
N VAL A 87 -9.96 2.83 -18.55
CA VAL A 87 -11.39 3.16 -18.55
C VAL A 87 -11.64 4.60 -18.99
N GLN A 88 -10.79 5.56 -18.61
CA GLN A 88 -10.94 6.96 -19.03
C GLN A 88 -10.78 7.16 -20.55
N GLU A 89 -9.93 6.36 -21.19
CA GLU A 89 -9.72 6.41 -22.65
C GLU A 89 -10.97 5.97 -23.44
N LYS A 90 -11.82 5.13 -22.85
CA LYS A 90 -13.05 4.62 -23.46
C LYS A 90 -14.21 5.61 -23.26
N LYS A 91 -14.20 6.73 -23.97
CA LYS A 91 -15.20 7.84 -23.91
C LYS A 91 -16.65 7.49 -24.31
N HIS A 92 -17.00 6.21 -24.49
CA HIS A 92 -18.30 5.78 -25.00
C HIS A 92 -19.05 4.92 -23.99
N VAL A 93 -19.64 5.50 -22.95
CA VAL A 93 -20.63 4.77 -22.13
C VAL A 93 -21.78 5.68 -21.69
N GLN A 94 -22.94 5.45 -22.30
CA GLN A 94 -24.25 5.99 -21.94
C GLN A 94 -24.91 5.04 -20.91
N GLN A 95 -24.27 4.78 -19.77
CA GLN A 95 -24.87 4.04 -18.64
C GLN A 95 -24.93 4.91 -17.40
N THR A 96 -25.90 4.61 -16.52
CA THR A 96 -26.03 5.28 -15.23
C THR A 96 -24.76 5.06 -14.40
N SER A 97 -24.14 6.16 -13.96
CA SER A 97 -22.86 6.16 -13.24
C SER A 97 -22.81 5.15 -12.07
N ARG A 98 -23.93 4.87 -11.40
CA ARG A 98 -23.99 3.90 -10.29
C ARG A 98 -23.80 2.44 -10.70
N GLU A 99 -24.42 1.99 -11.80
CA GLU A 99 -24.34 0.59 -12.21
C GLU A 99 -22.94 0.24 -12.72
N VAL A 100 -22.34 1.16 -13.49
CA VAL A 100 -20.94 1.06 -13.91
C VAL A 100 -20.01 0.92 -12.70
N MET A 101 -20.25 1.72 -11.66
CA MET A 101 -19.43 1.67 -10.43
C MET A 101 -19.63 0.38 -9.63
N LYS A 102 -20.83 -0.21 -9.65
CA LYS A 102 -21.09 -1.54 -9.06
C LYS A 102 -20.30 -2.62 -9.79
N GLN A 103 -20.30 -2.60 -11.12
CA GLN A 103 -19.54 -3.53 -11.94
C GLN A 103 -18.02 -3.38 -11.74
N ILE A 104 -17.53 -2.14 -11.68
CA ILE A 104 -16.12 -1.85 -11.35
C ILE A 104 -15.77 -2.40 -9.97
N SER A 105 -16.59 -2.17 -8.95
CA SER A 105 -16.37 -2.68 -7.59
C SER A 105 -16.30 -4.21 -7.55
N ALA A 106 -17.23 -4.90 -8.23
CA ALA A 106 -17.22 -6.37 -8.32
C ALA A 106 -15.96 -6.91 -9.03
N HIS A 107 -15.57 -6.27 -10.13
CA HIS A 107 -14.34 -6.59 -10.85
C HIS A 107 -13.09 -6.39 -9.97
N LEU A 108 -12.97 -5.22 -9.34
CA LEU A 108 -11.88 -4.90 -8.43
C LEU A 108 -11.84 -5.83 -7.21
N GLY A 109 -12.97 -6.34 -6.77
CA GLY A 109 -13.05 -7.40 -5.77
C GLY A 109 -12.32 -8.66 -6.18
N THR A 110 -12.58 -9.15 -7.39
CA THR A 110 -11.91 -10.36 -7.91
C THR A 110 -10.42 -10.13 -8.12
N VAL A 111 -10.05 -8.94 -8.61
CA VAL A 111 -8.67 -8.50 -8.77
C VAL A 111 -7.96 -8.43 -7.42
N ALA A 112 -8.58 -7.87 -6.39
CA ALA A 112 -8.00 -7.77 -5.04
C ALA A 112 -7.65 -9.14 -4.47
N ALA A 113 -8.54 -10.13 -4.64
CA ALA A 113 -8.27 -11.51 -4.23
C ALA A 113 -7.11 -12.13 -5.04
N ALA A 114 -7.08 -11.90 -6.35
CA ALA A 114 -6.00 -12.36 -7.23
C ALA A 114 -4.65 -11.72 -6.88
N CYS A 115 -4.60 -10.42 -6.58
CA CYS A 115 -3.38 -9.73 -6.15
C CYS A 115 -2.86 -10.25 -4.81
N LEU A 116 -3.75 -10.55 -3.86
CA LEU A 116 -3.34 -11.17 -2.60
C LEU A 116 -2.74 -12.57 -2.83
N PHE A 117 -3.36 -13.37 -3.69
CA PHE A 117 -2.86 -14.70 -4.07
C PHE A 117 -1.52 -14.62 -4.82
N LEU A 118 -1.36 -13.64 -5.72
CA LEU A 118 -0.10 -13.36 -6.41
C LEU A 118 0.99 -12.95 -5.42
N GLY A 119 0.70 -12.06 -4.47
CA GLY A 119 1.66 -11.63 -3.45
C GLY A 119 2.22 -12.81 -2.65
N CYS A 120 1.36 -13.75 -2.26
CA CYS A 120 1.78 -15.00 -1.61
C CYS A 120 2.77 -15.80 -2.46
N LYS A 121 2.57 -15.85 -3.78
CA LYS A 121 3.46 -16.60 -4.69
C LYS A 121 4.78 -15.89 -4.92
N MET A 122 4.77 -14.56 -5.00
CA MET A 122 5.99 -13.78 -5.25
C MET A 122 6.94 -13.76 -4.05
N GLU A 123 6.40 -13.80 -2.83
CA GLU A 123 7.18 -13.81 -1.59
C GLU A 123 7.45 -15.24 -1.07
N GLU A 124 7.31 -16.26 -1.92
CA GLU A 124 7.54 -17.68 -1.58
C GLU A 124 6.75 -18.16 -0.35
N GLU A 125 5.55 -17.60 -0.15
CA GLU A 125 4.62 -17.92 0.94
C GLU A 125 3.26 -18.46 0.40
N PRO A 126 3.26 -19.43 -0.55
CA PRO A 126 2.07 -19.76 -1.32
C PRO A 126 0.95 -20.35 -0.45
N ARG A 127 -0.28 -19.91 -0.72
CA ARG A 127 -1.51 -20.39 -0.06
C ARG A 127 -2.34 -21.24 -1.01
N ARG A 128 -3.31 -22.01 -0.50
CA ARG A 128 -4.22 -22.74 -1.39
C ARG A 128 -5.21 -21.76 -2.00
N ILE A 129 -5.48 -21.94 -3.29
CA ILE A 129 -6.45 -21.13 -4.04
C ILE A 129 -7.85 -21.12 -3.37
N ARG A 130 -8.23 -22.23 -2.73
CA ARG A 130 -9.48 -22.36 -1.97
C ARG A 130 -9.57 -21.41 -0.79
N ASP A 131 -8.47 -21.19 -0.08
CA ASP A 131 -8.46 -20.35 1.12
C ASP A 131 -8.75 -18.88 0.74
N VAL A 132 -8.19 -18.45 -0.39
CA VAL A 132 -8.43 -17.13 -0.98
C VAL A 132 -9.88 -16.99 -1.44
N ILE A 133 -10.46 -18.00 -2.10
CA ILE A 133 -11.87 -17.99 -2.53
C ILE A 133 -12.81 -17.90 -1.31
N ASN A 134 -12.55 -18.70 -0.28
CA ASN A 134 -13.35 -18.70 0.94
C ASN A 134 -13.33 -17.32 1.62
N LEU A 135 -12.15 -16.71 1.76
CA LEU A 135 -12.03 -15.38 2.36
C LEU A 135 -12.62 -14.29 1.48
N SER A 136 -12.46 -14.39 0.16
CA SER A 136 -13.10 -13.49 -0.80
C SER A 136 -14.62 -13.48 -0.64
N HIS A 137 -15.22 -14.67 -0.46
CA HIS A 137 -16.65 -14.83 -0.19
C HIS A 137 -17.04 -14.24 1.18
N ILE A 138 -16.35 -14.64 2.25
CA ILE A 138 -16.64 -14.21 3.63
C ILE A 138 -16.53 -12.70 3.79
N LEU A 139 -15.45 -12.10 3.27
CA LEU A 139 -15.17 -10.68 3.37
C LEU A 139 -15.87 -9.85 2.28
N LYS A 140 -16.69 -10.52 1.44
CA LYS A 140 -17.48 -9.93 0.36
C LYS A 140 -16.64 -9.03 -0.52
N PHE A 141 -15.55 -9.58 -1.06
CA PHE A 141 -14.68 -8.87 -2.00
C PHE A 141 -15.49 -8.39 -3.20
N SER A 142 -16.45 -9.19 -3.69
CA SER A 142 -17.45 -8.74 -4.66
C SER A 142 -18.68 -8.17 -3.94
N PHE A 143 -19.00 -6.88 -4.12
CA PHE A 143 -20.28 -6.31 -3.68
C PHE A 143 -21.38 -6.75 -4.65
N GLY A 144 -21.93 -7.96 -4.43
CA GLY A 144 -22.93 -8.59 -5.30
C GLY A 144 -24.26 -8.90 -4.63
N ASP A 145 -24.26 -9.61 -3.49
CA ASP A 145 -25.48 -10.25 -2.99
C ASP A 145 -25.74 -9.95 -1.50
N ILE A 146 -26.47 -8.85 -1.23
CA ILE A 146 -27.23 -8.66 0.01
C ILE A 146 -28.67 -8.25 -0.36
N GLU A 147 -29.23 -8.83 -1.42
CA GLU A 147 -30.66 -8.69 -1.73
C GLU A 147 -31.42 -10.02 -1.73
N LYS A 148 -30.78 -11.15 -1.40
CA LYS A 148 -31.45 -12.46 -1.32
C LYS A 148 -31.71 -12.98 0.09
N SER A 149 -31.46 -12.21 1.14
CA SER A 149 -31.67 -12.66 2.53
C SER A 149 -32.61 -11.77 3.35
N VAL A 150 -33.54 -11.05 2.71
CA VAL A 150 -34.66 -10.42 3.44
C VAL A 150 -35.91 -11.25 3.17
N PRO A 151 -36.56 -11.83 4.20
CA PRO A 151 -37.87 -12.45 4.05
C PRO A 151 -38.85 -11.35 3.62
N THR A 152 -39.50 -11.55 2.49
CA THR A 152 -40.65 -10.76 2.04
C THR A 152 -41.74 -10.85 3.10
N ALA A 153 -41.88 -9.81 3.91
CA ALA A 153 -43.07 -9.58 4.71
C ALA A 153 -43.75 -8.32 4.17
N ASN A 154 -44.79 -8.55 3.37
CA ASN A 154 -45.76 -7.54 3.00
C ASN A 154 -46.47 -7.06 4.27
N VAL A 155 -46.37 -5.78 4.64
CA VAL A 155 -47.42 -5.07 5.39
C VAL A 155 -47.32 -3.57 5.07
N ASP A 156 -48.41 -3.02 4.54
CA ASP A 156 -48.72 -1.60 4.43
C ASP A 156 -48.67 -0.93 5.82
N ASP A 157 -48.01 0.22 5.97
CA ASP A 157 -48.66 1.39 6.59
C ASP A 157 -47.88 2.70 6.40
N SER A 158 -48.65 3.74 6.18
CA SER A 158 -48.35 5.16 6.11
C SER A 158 -47.90 5.74 7.45
N ASP A 159 -46.76 6.44 7.47
CA ASP A 159 -46.55 7.79 8.05
C ASP A 159 -45.08 8.04 8.43
N ALA A 160 -44.55 9.16 7.96
CA ALA A 160 -43.28 9.74 8.41
C ALA A 160 -43.60 10.86 9.42
N PRO A 161 -42.78 11.10 10.47
CA PRO A 161 -41.57 11.90 10.24
C PRO A 161 -40.37 11.61 11.18
N THR A 162 -39.23 12.25 10.84
CA THR A 162 -37.98 12.46 11.61
C THR A 162 -36.91 11.36 11.61
N LYS A 163 -35.99 11.47 10.64
CA LYS A 163 -34.79 10.62 10.49
C LYS A 163 -33.68 11.10 11.43
N LYS A 164 -33.70 10.67 12.70
CA LYS A 164 -32.52 10.71 13.58
C LYS A 164 -31.46 9.78 12.99
N ILE A 165 -30.22 10.28 12.89
CA ILE A 165 -29.03 9.50 12.56
C ILE A 165 -28.78 8.55 13.73
N SER A 166 -29.47 7.41 13.72
CA SER A 166 -29.19 6.30 14.62
C SER A 166 -27.87 5.69 14.18
N SER A 167 -26.89 5.73 15.09
CA SER A 167 -25.63 5.01 14.97
C SER A 167 -25.95 3.57 14.61
N LYS A 168 -25.64 3.17 13.37
CA LYS A 168 -25.74 1.76 12.98
C LYS A 168 -24.81 0.98 13.88
N HIS A 169 -25.39 0.29 14.85
CA HIS A 169 -24.69 -0.68 15.69
C HIS A 169 -23.99 -1.65 14.74
N VAL A 170 -22.70 -1.91 14.96
CA VAL A 170 -21.96 -2.92 14.19
C VAL A 170 -22.58 -4.26 14.53
N THR A 171 -23.43 -4.78 13.64
CA THR A 171 -23.96 -6.13 13.77
C THR A 171 -22.82 -7.09 13.43
N ILE A 172 -22.38 -7.88 14.41
CA ILE A 172 -21.46 -8.99 14.17
C ILE A 172 -22.26 -10.04 13.40
N ILE A 173 -22.06 -10.10 12.09
CA ILE A 173 -22.67 -11.11 11.24
C ILE A 173 -21.88 -12.40 11.45
N GLU A 174 -22.54 -13.47 11.88
CA GLU A 174 -21.96 -14.82 11.86
C GLU A 174 -21.50 -15.11 10.43
N LEU A 175 -20.22 -15.49 10.29
CA LEU A 175 -19.59 -15.70 9.00
C LEU A 175 -20.46 -16.59 8.11
N PRO A 176 -20.65 -16.26 6.82
CA PRO A 176 -21.23 -17.22 5.89
C PRO A 176 -20.37 -18.48 5.88
N SER A 177 -21.01 -19.64 5.89
CA SER A 177 -20.34 -20.92 5.70
C SER A 177 -19.49 -20.90 4.42
N PRO A 178 -18.38 -21.66 4.36
CA PRO A 178 -17.56 -21.70 3.15
C PRO A 178 -18.43 -22.07 1.94
N PRO A 179 -18.14 -21.51 0.74
CA PRO A 179 -18.89 -21.83 -0.46
C PRO A 179 -19.00 -23.35 -0.66
N PRO A 180 -20.20 -23.87 -0.98
CA PRO A 180 -20.35 -25.28 -1.30
C PRO A 180 -19.46 -25.63 -2.51
N LEU A 181 -18.93 -26.86 -2.55
CA LEU A 181 -18.11 -27.35 -3.67
C LEU A 181 -19.00 -27.76 -4.86
N ASP A 182 -19.85 -26.86 -5.31
CA ASP A 182 -20.74 -27.03 -6.45
C ASP A 182 -20.16 -26.37 -7.70
N GLU A 183 -20.96 -26.32 -8.78
CA GLU A 183 -20.60 -25.67 -10.04
C GLU A 183 -20.16 -24.21 -9.84
N THR A 184 -20.76 -23.49 -8.88
CA THR A 184 -20.45 -22.08 -8.64
C THR A 184 -19.03 -21.90 -8.10
N TYR A 185 -18.55 -22.83 -7.29
CA TYR A 185 -17.16 -22.84 -6.82
C TYR A 185 -16.17 -23.03 -7.97
N TRP A 186 -16.46 -23.95 -8.89
CA TRP A 186 -15.58 -24.21 -10.04
C TRP A 186 -15.50 -23.00 -10.98
N ILE A 187 -16.64 -22.36 -11.26
CA ILE A 187 -16.71 -21.12 -12.03
C ILE A 187 -15.89 -20.01 -11.34
N ALA A 188 -16.05 -19.82 -10.02
CA ALA A 188 -15.30 -18.81 -9.28
C ALA A 188 -13.79 -19.09 -9.29
N LYS A 189 -13.38 -20.36 -9.20
CA LYS A 189 -11.97 -20.77 -9.29
C LYS A 189 -11.39 -20.45 -10.66
N GLU A 190 -12.09 -20.80 -11.74
CA GLU A 190 -11.66 -20.48 -13.11
C GLU A 190 -11.56 -18.98 -13.34
N GLN A 191 -12.56 -18.22 -12.87
CA GLN A 191 -12.55 -16.76 -12.91
C GLN A 191 -11.35 -16.18 -12.17
N MET A 192 -10.99 -16.73 -11.01
CA MET A 192 -9.85 -16.25 -10.24
C MET A 192 -8.52 -16.51 -10.95
N VAL A 193 -8.34 -17.69 -11.56
CA VAL A 193 -7.15 -18.00 -12.39
C VAL A 193 -7.07 -17.09 -13.61
N SER A 194 -8.19 -16.88 -14.30
CA SER A 194 -8.26 -15.97 -15.46
C SER A 194 -7.94 -14.53 -15.06
N THR A 195 -8.49 -14.07 -13.93
CA THR A 195 -8.22 -12.74 -13.36
C THR A 195 -6.76 -12.59 -13.00
N GLU A 196 -6.15 -13.60 -12.39
CA GLU A 196 -4.73 -13.59 -12.05
C GLU A 196 -3.84 -13.38 -13.28
N GLN A 197 -4.08 -14.14 -14.35
CA GLN A 197 -3.36 -13.97 -15.62
C GLN A 197 -3.62 -12.60 -16.26
N HIS A 198 -4.81 -12.04 -16.08
CA HIS A 198 -5.14 -10.70 -16.54
C HIS A 198 -4.40 -9.62 -15.73
N VAL A 199 -4.30 -9.77 -14.40
CA VAL A 199 -3.54 -8.87 -13.54
C VAL A 199 -2.08 -8.82 -13.98
N LEU A 200 -1.44 -9.98 -14.16
CA LEU A 200 -0.04 -10.07 -14.60
C LEU A 200 0.20 -9.33 -15.93
N ARG A 201 -0.69 -9.51 -16.91
CA ARG A 201 -0.60 -8.79 -18.20
C ARG A 201 -0.81 -7.28 -18.05
N MET A 202 -1.77 -6.87 -17.22
CA MET A 202 -2.06 -5.45 -16.99
C MET A 202 -0.91 -4.72 -16.30
N ILE A 203 -0.22 -5.37 -15.36
CA ILE A 203 0.99 -4.82 -14.72
C ILE A 203 2.27 -5.11 -15.52
N GLN A 204 2.14 -5.60 -16.76
CA GLN A 204 3.26 -5.92 -17.66
C GLN A 204 4.30 -6.87 -17.06
N PHE A 205 3.84 -7.82 -16.23
CA PHE A 205 4.68 -8.76 -15.49
C PHE A 205 5.68 -8.12 -14.52
N ASP A 206 5.56 -6.82 -14.22
CA ASP A 206 6.30 -6.20 -13.13
C ASP A 206 5.67 -6.57 -11.78
N THR A 207 6.08 -7.72 -11.27
CA THR A 207 5.71 -8.23 -9.94
C THR A 207 6.71 -7.86 -8.86
N SER A 208 7.78 -7.15 -9.20
CA SER A 208 8.86 -6.82 -8.27
C SER A 208 8.40 -5.78 -7.25
N VAL A 209 8.46 -6.10 -5.96
CA VAL A 209 8.10 -5.16 -4.89
C VAL A 209 9.27 -5.04 -3.93
N CYS A 210 9.68 -3.79 -3.70
CA CYS A 210 10.64 -3.46 -2.66
C CYS A 210 9.87 -3.06 -1.39
N HIS A 211 10.44 -3.40 -0.23
CA HIS A 211 9.72 -3.34 1.04
C HIS A 211 10.24 -2.21 1.95
N PRO A 212 9.43 -1.17 2.21
CA PRO A 212 9.87 -0.03 3.03
C PRO A 212 10.11 -0.39 4.48
N HIS A 213 9.43 -1.42 4.99
CA HIS A 213 9.63 -1.92 6.34
C HIS A 213 11.05 -2.48 6.54
N ARG A 214 11.56 -3.27 5.59
CA ARG A 214 12.96 -3.73 5.58
C ARG A 214 13.93 -2.55 5.49
N CYS A 215 13.63 -1.58 4.64
CA CYS A 215 14.49 -0.42 4.46
C CYS A 215 14.57 0.47 5.71
N VAL A 216 13.49 0.61 6.49
CA VAL A 216 13.52 1.29 7.80
C VAL A 216 14.55 0.63 8.72
N LEU A 217 14.50 -0.70 8.88
CA LEU A 217 15.43 -1.43 9.73
C LEU A 217 16.89 -1.28 9.28
N ILE A 218 17.14 -1.34 7.96
CA ILE A 218 18.48 -1.15 7.39
C ILE A 218 19.00 0.26 7.64
N ILE A 219 18.15 1.29 7.50
CA ILE A 219 18.52 2.67 7.78
C ILE A 219 18.88 2.84 9.26
N MET A 220 18.06 2.31 10.18
CA MET A 220 18.36 2.35 11.61
C MET A 220 19.70 1.67 11.94
N GLU A 221 19.98 0.55 11.29
CA GLU A 221 21.20 -0.22 11.47
C GLU A 221 22.45 0.52 10.96
N ILE A 222 22.38 1.12 9.77
CA ILE A 222 23.48 1.89 9.14
C ILE A 222 23.80 3.13 9.97
N LEU A 223 22.78 3.83 10.47
CA LEU A 223 22.96 5.03 11.28
C LEU A 223 23.25 4.73 12.76
N GLY A 224 23.26 3.45 13.14
CA GLY A 224 23.62 3.01 14.49
C GLY A 224 22.61 3.37 15.57
N PHE A 225 21.32 3.44 15.24
CA PHE A 225 20.28 3.78 16.23
C PHE A 225 20.06 2.61 17.19
N GLY A 226 19.94 2.89 18.50
CA GLY A 226 19.54 1.90 19.50
C GLY A 226 20.59 0.85 19.86
N LYS A 227 21.82 0.94 19.34
CA LYS A 227 22.94 0.08 19.76
C LYS A 227 23.61 0.71 20.98
N GLY A 228 23.45 0.08 22.15
CA GLY A 228 24.05 0.55 23.41
C GLY A 228 25.59 0.50 23.44
N LYS A 229 26.17 1.06 24.50
CA LYS A 229 27.61 1.33 24.74
C LYS A 229 28.56 0.18 24.31
N TYR A 230 29.55 0.51 23.49
CA TYR A 230 30.81 -0.23 23.47
C TYR A 230 31.71 0.31 24.60
N GLN A 231 32.06 -0.54 25.55
CA GLN A 231 33.08 -0.22 26.55
C GLN A 231 34.44 -0.58 25.95
N SER A 232 35.23 0.43 25.57
CA SER A 232 36.66 0.24 25.32
C SER A 232 37.41 0.37 26.63
N ASP A 233 37.44 -0.70 27.42
CA ASP A 233 38.46 -0.82 28.48
C ASP A 233 39.71 -1.41 27.85
N VAL A 234 40.61 -0.56 27.32
CA VAL A 234 42.05 -0.56 27.67
C VAL A 234 42.64 0.81 27.34
N GLY A 235 42.95 1.58 28.39
CA GLY A 235 44.10 2.49 28.52
C GLY A 235 44.51 3.40 27.35
N GLY A 236 44.26 4.70 27.54
CA GLY A 236 45.21 5.75 27.13
C GLY A 236 44.86 6.52 25.85
N GLY A 237 44.45 7.79 26.05
CA GLY A 237 44.66 8.87 25.08
C GLY A 237 43.65 8.97 23.94
N GLY A 238 42.57 9.72 24.17
CA GLY A 238 41.77 10.33 23.10
C GLY A 238 40.77 9.39 22.41
N SER A 239 39.79 8.87 23.14
CA SER A 239 38.63 8.21 22.54
C SER A 239 37.62 9.26 22.06
N GLU A 240 37.44 9.42 20.74
CA GLU A 240 36.28 10.11 20.19
C GLU A 240 35.01 9.34 20.61
N GLN A 241 34.32 9.89 21.61
CA GLN A 241 33.04 9.42 22.09
C GLN A 241 32.00 9.75 21.02
N ARG A 242 31.73 8.82 20.09
CA ARG A 242 30.57 8.95 19.19
C ARG A 242 29.31 8.77 20.01
N ASN A 243 28.73 9.88 20.46
CA ASN A 243 27.44 9.89 21.12
C ASN A 243 26.38 9.36 20.13
N TRP A 244 25.66 8.34 20.56
CA TRP A 244 24.55 7.75 19.81
C TRP A 244 23.46 8.78 19.54
N LEU A 245 22.76 8.65 18.41
CA LEU A 245 21.60 9.51 18.14
C LEU A 245 20.42 9.19 19.07
N LEU A 246 20.12 7.91 19.32
CA LEU A 246 18.92 7.46 20.03
C LEU A 246 19.19 6.28 20.97
N SER A 247 18.48 6.22 22.10
CA SER A 247 18.45 5.05 23.00
C SER A 247 17.71 3.85 22.37
N PRO A 248 17.88 2.61 22.89
CA PRO A 248 17.17 1.43 22.37
C PRO A 248 15.64 1.59 22.37
N ASN A 249 15.06 2.07 23.48
CA ASN A 249 13.62 2.26 23.62
C ASN A 249 13.07 3.32 22.66
N GLN A 250 13.82 4.41 22.48
CA GLN A 250 13.50 5.47 21.52
C GLN A 250 13.52 4.94 20.08
N SER A 251 14.51 4.10 19.76
CA SER A 251 14.64 3.49 18.44
C SER A 251 13.50 2.52 18.16
N GLU A 252 13.10 1.70 19.14
CA GLU A 252 11.96 0.78 19.02
C GLU A 252 10.62 1.53 18.82
N SER A 253 10.41 2.60 19.58
CA SER A 253 9.23 3.47 19.43
C SER A 253 9.17 4.11 18.03
N LEU A 254 10.32 4.64 17.57
CA LEU A 254 10.44 5.25 16.25
C LEU A 254 10.16 4.24 15.14
N ILE A 255 10.77 3.05 15.20
CA ILE A 255 10.53 1.95 14.25
C ILE A 255 9.05 1.59 14.22
N SER A 256 8.42 1.40 15.39
CA SER A 256 7.01 1.00 15.49
C SER A 256 6.08 2.04 14.85
N ARG A 257 6.34 3.34 15.08
CA ARG A 257 5.54 4.42 14.51
C ARG A 257 5.77 4.58 13.01
N SER A 258 7.02 4.45 12.53
CA SER A 258 7.32 4.42 11.10
C SER A 258 6.62 3.25 10.41
N TRP A 259 6.61 2.07 11.03
CA TRP A 259 5.92 0.89 10.52
C TRP A 259 4.41 1.12 10.39
N MET A 260 3.80 1.75 11.39
CA MET A 260 2.38 2.12 11.37
C MET A 260 2.07 3.09 10.21
N LEU A 261 2.89 4.13 10.02
CA LEU A 261 2.74 5.07 8.92
C LEU A 261 2.84 4.39 7.55
N LEU A 262 3.75 3.42 7.38
CA LEU A 262 3.90 2.65 6.14
C LEU A 262 2.70 1.74 5.88
N ASN A 263 2.18 1.08 6.92
CA ASN A 263 0.95 0.29 6.81
C ASN A 263 -0.22 1.18 6.37
N ASP A 264 -0.32 2.37 6.96
CA ASP A 264 -1.32 3.35 6.58
C ASP A 264 -1.17 3.82 5.13
N ALA A 265 0.06 4.09 4.68
CA ALA A 265 0.34 4.44 3.30
C ALA A 265 -0.17 3.38 2.31
N SER A 266 0.00 2.09 2.64
CA SER A 266 -0.45 0.98 1.80
C SER A 266 -1.97 0.91 1.65
N LEU A 267 -2.70 1.44 2.64
CA LEU A 267 -4.15 1.50 2.68
C LEU A 267 -4.71 2.83 2.15
N ASP A 268 -3.88 3.73 1.62
CA ASP A 268 -4.33 4.96 0.96
C ASP A 268 -4.96 4.65 -0.40
N GLY A 269 -6.23 5.00 -0.62
CA GLY A 269 -6.92 4.73 -1.88
C GLY A 269 -6.29 5.42 -3.10
N LYS A 270 -5.52 6.49 -2.90
CA LYS A 270 -4.80 7.19 -3.97
C LYS A 270 -3.44 6.57 -4.28
N GLY A 271 -2.85 5.85 -3.34
CA GLY A 271 -1.54 5.18 -3.49
C GLY A 271 -0.40 6.15 -3.87
N VAL A 272 -0.46 7.42 -3.45
CA VAL A 272 0.54 8.42 -3.89
C VAL A 272 1.91 8.12 -3.30
N ALA A 273 1.96 7.79 -2.01
CA ALA A 273 3.19 7.47 -1.31
C ALA A 273 3.93 6.24 -1.89
N LEU A 274 3.19 5.26 -2.42
CA LEU A 274 3.75 4.02 -2.99
C LEU A 274 4.45 4.21 -4.35
N GLN A 275 4.39 5.41 -4.93
CA GLN A 275 5.06 5.71 -6.19
C GLN A 275 6.51 6.14 -6.00
N TYR A 276 6.89 6.53 -4.78
CA TYR A 276 8.23 6.97 -4.48
C TYR A 276 9.16 5.77 -4.23
N PRO A 277 10.46 5.91 -4.54
CA PRO A 277 11.48 4.95 -4.15
C PRO A 277 11.39 4.61 -2.67
N VAL A 278 11.59 3.32 -2.36
CA VAL A 278 11.43 2.78 -1.01
C VAL A 278 12.30 3.49 0.03
N ILE A 279 13.54 3.84 -0.32
CA ILE A 279 14.43 4.59 0.57
C ILE A 279 13.87 5.96 0.97
N LEU A 280 13.27 6.68 0.03
CA LEU A 280 12.64 7.99 0.29
C LEU A 280 11.41 7.82 1.17
N LEU A 281 10.58 6.81 0.87
CA LEU A 281 9.39 6.51 1.65
C LEU A 281 9.73 6.10 3.09
N SER A 282 10.76 5.29 3.29
CA SER A 282 11.25 4.89 4.62
C SER A 282 11.83 6.07 5.39
N CYS A 283 12.64 6.94 4.75
CA CYS A 283 13.14 8.16 5.39
C CYS A 283 12.00 9.10 5.79
N ALA A 284 11.03 9.30 4.90
CA ALA A 284 9.83 10.09 5.18
C ALA A 284 9.05 9.53 6.38
N ALA A 285 8.88 8.21 6.47
CA ALA A 285 8.19 7.55 7.57
C ALA A 285 8.96 7.68 8.90
N ILE A 286 10.30 7.64 8.88
CA ILE A 286 11.15 7.87 10.05
C ILE A 286 11.01 9.33 10.52
N SER A 287 11.15 10.30 9.62
CA SER A 287 11.05 11.71 10.00
C SER A 287 9.66 12.12 10.48
N LEU A 288 8.58 11.57 9.90
CA LEU A 288 7.21 11.83 10.40
C LEU A 288 6.94 11.14 11.74
N ALA A 289 7.55 9.99 11.98
CA ALA A 289 7.44 9.31 13.25
C ALA A 289 8.12 10.12 14.38
N ASP A 290 9.28 10.74 14.08
CA ASP A 290 9.98 11.63 15.01
C ASP A 290 9.13 12.84 15.41
N GLU A 291 8.56 13.55 14.41
CA GLU A 291 7.71 14.74 14.63
C GLU A 291 6.44 14.43 15.46
N GLY A 292 5.88 13.24 15.30
CA GLY A 292 4.72 12.80 16.09
C GLY A 292 4.99 12.72 17.59
N THR A 293 6.23 12.44 17.99
CA THR A 293 6.65 12.33 19.39
C THR A 293 6.60 13.68 20.12
N ILE A 294 6.93 14.76 19.40
CA ILE A 294 6.89 16.13 19.92
C ILE A 294 5.45 16.53 20.26
N ASN A 295 4.50 16.24 19.36
CA ASN A 295 3.10 16.59 19.57
C ASN A 295 2.46 15.81 20.73
N ASP A 296 2.75 14.51 20.86
CA ASP A 296 2.21 13.70 21.97
C ASP A 296 2.78 14.14 23.33
N SER A 297 4.05 14.58 23.37
CA SER A 297 4.71 15.08 24.58
C SER A 297 4.16 16.43 25.08
N SER A 298 3.64 17.28 24.18
CA SER A 298 3.03 18.57 24.53
C SER A 298 1.68 18.45 25.25
N ASN A 299 1.04 17.27 25.20
CA ASN A 299 -0.26 17.00 25.82
C ASN A 299 -0.16 16.23 27.15
N CYS A 300 0.99 15.64 27.49
CA CYS A 300 1.21 14.94 28.75
C CYS A 300 1.98 15.79 29.76
N ASN A 301 1.25 16.63 30.48
CA ASN A 301 1.70 17.15 31.77
C ASN A 301 1.76 15.99 32.78
N ASN A 302 2.88 15.25 32.82
CA ASN A 302 3.47 14.61 34.00
C ASN A 302 4.44 13.49 33.57
N GLY A 303 5.72 13.66 33.90
CA GLY A 303 6.78 12.67 33.70
C GLY A 303 7.70 13.04 32.54
N ALA A 304 9.01 13.04 32.79
CA ALA A 304 10.04 13.37 31.80
C ALA A 304 10.07 12.33 30.67
N ALA A 305 9.17 12.45 29.69
CA ALA A 305 9.33 11.80 28.41
C ALA A 305 10.47 12.52 27.69
N GLU A 306 11.65 11.89 27.60
CA GLU A 306 12.76 12.40 26.80
C GLU A 306 12.28 12.60 25.36
N VAL A 307 12.21 13.86 24.94
CA VAL A 307 11.75 14.24 23.60
C VAL A 307 12.70 13.62 22.57
N LEU A 308 12.12 12.83 21.66
CA LEU A 308 12.83 12.29 20.50
C LEU A 308 13.05 13.45 19.51
N ILE A 309 14.31 13.72 19.17
CA ILE A 309 14.66 14.73 18.17
C ILE A 309 15.79 14.18 17.32
N LEU A 310 15.48 13.78 16.10
CA LEU A 310 16.51 13.49 15.09
C LEU A 310 17.18 14.81 14.64
N PRO A 311 18.47 14.79 14.29
CA PRO A 311 19.15 15.95 13.71
C PRO A 311 18.44 16.45 12.46
N GLU A 312 18.42 17.77 12.31
CA GLU A 312 17.96 18.41 11.08
C GLU A 312 18.78 17.89 9.89
N PHE A 313 18.10 17.38 8.86
CA PHE A 313 18.70 16.80 7.65
C PHE A 313 19.46 15.48 7.80
N TRP A 314 19.17 14.64 8.80
CA TRP A 314 19.82 13.32 8.99
C TRP A 314 19.81 12.42 7.72
N TRP A 315 18.81 12.58 6.85
CA TRP A 315 18.67 11.81 5.61
C TRP A 315 19.73 12.13 4.54
N ARG A 316 20.47 13.24 4.68
CA ARG A 316 21.55 13.61 3.74
C ARG A 316 22.73 12.64 3.77
N GLU A 317 22.93 11.94 4.89
CA GLU A 317 23.91 10.84 5.01
C GLU A 317 23.61 9.68 4.04
N LEU A 318 22.36 9.58 3.56
CA LEU A 318 21.94 8.59 2.58
C LEU A 318 21.98 9.12 1.13
N HIS A 319 22.62 10.28 0.91
CA HIS A 319 22.73 10.97 -0.38
C HIS A 319 21.38 11.31 -1.05
N LEU A 320 20.35 11.58 -0.24
CA LEU A 320 19.03 11.98 -0.72
C LEU A 320 18.95 13.49 -0.93
N THR A 321 18.27 13.93 -2.00
CA THR A 321 18.00 15.36 -2.24
C THR A 321 16.83 15.84 -1.39
N ASP A 322 16.92 17.07 -0.88
CA ASP A 322 15.89 17.64 0.01
C ASP A 322 14.52 17.74 -0.67
N GLU A 323 14.48 18.09 -1.96
CA GLU A 323 13.24 18.20 -2.73
C GLU A 323 12.47 16.87 -2.78
N ASN A 324 13.15 15.79 -3.20
CA ASN A 324 12.54 14.47 -3.31
C ASN A 324 12.05 13.95 -1.95
N PHE A 325 12.83 14.22 -0.89
CA PHE A 325 12.45 13.86 0.47
C PHE A 325 11.20 14.63 0.94
N ILE A 326 11.15 15.95 0.76
CA ILE A 326 10.02 16.80 1.17
C ILE A 326 8.74 16.37 0.45
N ILE A 327 8.82 16.08 -0.85
CA ILE A 327 7.67 15.65 -1.64
C ILE A 327 7.15 14.27 -1.14
N ALA A 328 8.04 13.31 -0.91
CA ALA A 328 7.68 11.99 -0.39
C ALA A 328 7.07 12.09 1.02
N LYS A 329 7.64 12.93 1.88
CA LYS A 329 7.13 13.21 3.22
C LYS A 329 5.72 13.81 3.20
N ASN A 330 5.49 14.81 2.35
CA ASN A 330 4.17 15.42 2.18
C ASN A 330 3.14 14.42 1.64
N ALA A 331 3.54 13.52 0.73
CA ALA A 331 2.66 12.47 0.22
C ALA A 331 2.22 11.50 1.33
N LEU A 332 3.11 11.15 2.25
CA LEU A 332 2.83 10.29 3.39
C LEU A 332 1.97 10.98 4.47
N GLN A 333 2.24 12.26 4.73
CA GLN A 333 1.55 13.06 5.76
C GLN A 333 0.06 13.33 5.43
N LYS A 334 -0.30 13.47 4.15
CA LYS A 334 -1.69 13.76 3.70
C LYS A 334 -2.75 12.75 4.19
N ARG A 335 -2.36 11.58 4.70
CA ARG A 335 -3.26 10.59 5.34
C ARG A 335 -3.09 10.50 6.86
N SER A 336 -1.91 10.83 7.39
CA SER A 336 -1.64 10.82 8.83
C SER A 336 -2.38 11.93 9.59
N GLY A 337 -2.81 12.99 8.91
CA GLY A 337 -3.71 14.00 9.45
C GLY A 337 -5.15 13.48 9.53
N ARG A 338 -5.43 12.65 10.54
CA ARG A 338 -6.78 12.48 11.08
C ARG A 338 -6.97 13.38 12.29
#